data_AF-A0A0J8VDN7-F1
#
_entry.id   AF-A0A0J8VDN7-F1
#
_cell.length_a   1.000
_cell.length_b   1.000
_cell.length_c   1.000
_cell.angle_alpha   90.00
_cell.angle_beta   90.00
_cell.angle_gamma   90.00
#
_symmetry.space_group_name_H-M   'P 1'
#
loop_
_entity.id
_entity.type
_entity.pdbx_description
1 polymer ?
#
loop_
_entity_poly.entity_id
_entity_poly.type
_entity_poly.pdbx_seq_one_letter_code
_entity_poly.pdbx_strand_id
1 'polypeptide(L)'
;MNQKSLTQMRRSVAIAYVFMFLASFTVIFGIFSYWLARKVAQVDYAEVWLQAQALWIMRNVVIYTMLAVFAALWFIPLFFHAWDSMLWVKACTVAGVVFSFIAFIFMINAWFKGVSKFYQSKAVF
;
A
#
# COMPACT_ATOMS: atom_id res chain seq x y z
N MET A 1 17.20 -22.12 -14.26
CA MET A 1 15.87 -21.68 -13.76
C MET A 1 14.80 -22.14 -14.74
N ASN A 2 13.72 -22.74 -14.27
CA ASN A 2 12.64 -23.13 -15.15
C ASN A 2 11.86 -21.87 -15.57
N GLN A 3 11.72 -21.58 -16.87
CA GLN A 3 11.02 -20.38 -17.38
C GLN A 3 9.66 -20.17 -16.69
N LYS A 4 8.97 -21.29 -16.39
CA LYS A 4 7.69 -21.33 -15.67
C LYS A 4 7.73 -20.68 -14.28
N SER A 5 8.80 -20.87 -13.50
CA SER A 5 8.89 -20.31 -12.13
C SER A 5 9.09 -18.80 -12.16
N LEU A 6 9.80 -18.29 -13.16
CA LEU A 6 10.04 -16.86 -13.35
C LEU A 6 8.75 -16.12 -13.72
N THR A 7 7.99 -16.66 -14.67
CA THR A 7 6.68 -16.14 -15.05
C THR A 7 5.70 -16.14 -13.87
N GLN A 8 5.74 -17.17 -13.04
CA GLN A 8 4.91 -17.24 -11.83
C GLN A 8 5.25 -16.14 -10.81
N MET A 9 6.52 -15.88 -10.56
CA MET A 9 6.93 -14.79 -9.66
C MET A 9 6.53 -13.41 -10.21
N ARG A 10 6.74 -13.15 -11.51
CA ARG A 10 6.29 -11.91 -12.16
C ARG A 10 4.78 -11.71 -12.03
N ARG A 11 4.00 -12.77 -12.25
CA ARG A 11 2.54 -12.74 -12.08
C ARG A 11 2.15 -12.43 -10.64
N SER A 12 2.84 -13.03 -9.66
CA SER A 12 2.60 -12.76 -8.24
C SER A 12 2.84 -11.28 -7.91
N VAL A 13 3.95 -10.68 -8.36
CA VAL A 13 4.24 -9.26 -8.15
C VAL A 13 3.25 -8.35 -8.88
N ALA A 14 2.85 -8.70 -10.10
CA ALA A 14 1.83 -7.95 -10.83
C ALA A 14 0.48 -7.92 -10.09
N ILE A 15 0.04 -9.09 -9.59
CA ILE A 15 -1.19 -9.18 -8.79
C ILE A 15 -1.02 -8.43 -7.46
N ALA A 16 0.16 -8.48 -6.83
CA ALA A 16 0.45 -7.70 -5.62
C ALA A 16 0.34 -6.19 -5.86
N TYR A 17 0.74 -5.68 -7.03
CA TYR A 17 0.52 -4.29 -7.43
C TYR A 17 -0.96 -3.93 -7.63
N VAL A 18 -1.77 -4.83 -8.17
CA VAL A 18 -3.23 -4.63 -8.25
C VAL A 18 -3.83 -4.53 -6.85
N PHE A 19 -3.45 -5.42 -5.94
CA PHE A 19 -3.91 -5.33 -4.56
C PHE A 19 -3.37 -4.11 -3.81
N MET A 20 -2.14 -3.66 -4.11
CA MET A 20 -1.59 -2.42 -3.55
C MET A 20 -2.42 -1.21 -3.96
N PHE A 21 -2.89 -1.16 -5.21
CA PHE A 21 -3.82 -0.12 -5.65
C PHE A 21 -5.18 -0.22 -4.95
N LEU A 22 -5.76 -1.42 -4.88
CA LEU A 22 -7.03 -1.65 -4.19
C LEU A 22 -6.95 -1.34 -2.68
N ALA A 23 -5.76 -1.43 -2.08
CA ALA A 23 -5.51 -1.06 -0.69
C ALA A 23 -5.83 0.42 -0.40
N SER A 24 -5.77 1.29 -1.41
CA SER A 24 -6.12 2.70 -1.29
C SER A 24 -7.61 2.92 -0.97
N PHE A 25 -8.48 1.97 -1.34
CA PHE A 25 -9.91 2.00 -1.04
C PHE A 25 -10.25 1.22 0.23
N THR A 26 -9.57 0.09 0.47
CA THR A 26 -9.76 -0.72 1.69
C THR A 26 -8.46 -1.38 2.11
N VAL A 27 -8.05 -1.14 3.37
CA VAL A 27 -6.78 -1.63 3.94
C VAL A 27 -6.64 -3.16 3.88
N ILE A 28 -7.76 -3.90 3.86
CA ILE A 28 -7.78 -5.37 3.75
C ILE A 28 -7.03 -5.85 2.51
N PHE A 29 -7.14 -5.17 1.36
CA PHE A 29 -6.39 -5.54 0.17
C PHE A 29 -4.87 -5.37 0.33
N GLY A 30 -4.43 -4.49 1.24
CA GLY A 30 -3.03 -4.37 1.63
C GLY A 30 -2.47 -5.68 2.21
N ILE A 31 -3.27 -6.43 2.97
CA ILE A 31 -2.85 -7.73 3.54
C ILE A 31 -2.53 -8.72 2.41
N PHE A 32 -3.40 -8.81 1.40
CA PHE A 32 -3.18 -9.68 0.24
C PHE A 32 -1.96 -9.25 -0.58
N SER A 33 -1.80 -7.93 -0.79
CA SER A 33 -0.64 -7.35 -1.47
C SER A 33 0.67 -7.73 -0.77
N TYR A 34 0.72 -7.53 0.55
CA TYR A 34 1.87 -7.87 1.38
C TYR A 34 2.20 -9.36 1.33
N TRP A 35 1.19 -10.23 1.46
CA TRP A 35 1.39 -11.68 1.45
C TRP A 35 1.96 -12.18 0.11
N LEU A 36 1.42 -11.70 -1.01
CA LEU A 36 1.91 -12.06 -2.34
C LEU A 36 3.33 -11.56 -2.62
N ALA A 37 3.63 -10.33 -2.17
CA ALA A 37 4.98 -9.78 -2.29
C ALA A 37 5.98 -10.55 -1.41
N ARG A 38 5.61 -10.87 -0.17
CA ARG A 38 6.44 -11.64 0.77
C ARG A 38 6.88 -12.98 0.18
N LYS A 39 5.97 -13.71 -0.49
CA LYS A 39 6.31 -14.99 -1.14
C LYS A 39 7.44 -14.85 -2.16
N VAL A 40 7.52 -13.73 -2.86
CA VAL A 40 8.57 -13.48 -3.85
C VAL A 40 9.85 -12.97 -3.18
N ALA A 41 9.73 -12.14 -2.14
CA ALA A 41 10.88 -11.58 -1.42
C ALA A 41 11.73 -12.64 -0.70
N GLN A 42 11.11 -13.76 -0.29
CA GLN A 42 11.74 -14.86 0.45
C GLN A 42 12.34 -15.97 -0.46
N VAL A 43 12.24 -15.83 -1.78
CA VAL A 43 12.78 -16.82 -2.71
C VAL A 43 14.24 -16.46 -3.03
N ASP A 44 15.18 -17.27 -2.55
CA ASP A 44 16.63 -17.01 -2.69
C ASP A 44 17.13 -16.95 -4.14
N TYR A 45 16.43 -17.63 -5.06
CA TYR A 45 16.77 -17.63 -6.49
C TYR A 45 15.94 -16.63 -7.32
N ALA A 46 15.21 -15.71 -6.68
CA ALA A 46 14.49 -14.67 -7.40
C ALA A 46 15.46 -13.67 -8.03
N GLU A 47 15.12 -13.14 -9.22
CA GLU A 47 15.91 -12.07 -9.82
C GLU A 47 15.90 -10.84 -8.89
N VAL A 48 17.06 -10.20 -8.70
CA VAL A 48 17.25 -9.10 -7.73
C VAL A 48 16.23 -7.97 -7.92
N TRP A 49 15.90 -7.63 -9.17
CA TRP A 49 14.91 -6.60 -9.46
C TRP A 49 13.50 -7.00 -9.02
N LEU A 50 13.14 -8.29 -9.11
CA LEU A 50 11.85 -8.84 -8.68
C LEU A 50 11.75 -8.85 -7.15
N GLN A 51 12.84 -9.21 -6.48
CA GLN A 51 12.95 -9.15 -5.03
C GLN A 51 12.85 -7.69 -4.53
N ALA A 52 13.50 -6.74 -5.21
CA ALA A 52 13.39 -5.32 -4.91
C ALA A 52 11.95 -4.79 -5.09
N GLN A 53 11.25 -5.22 -6.14
CA GLN A 53 9.84 -4.89 -6.37
C GLN A 53 8.93 -5.44 -5.26
N ALA A 54 9.17 -6.68 -4.82
CA ALA A 54 8.44 -7.27 -3.72
C ALA A 54 8.67 -6.50 -2.40
N LEU A 55 9.92 -6.16 -2.07
CA LEU A 55 10.25 -5.37 -0.87
C LEU A 55 9.66 -3.95 -0.94
N TRP A 56 9.65 -3.34 -2.14
CA TRP A 56 9.00 -2.04 -2.37
C TRP A 56 7.51 -2.08 -2.01
N ILE A 57 6.78 -3.09 -2.52
CA ILE A 57 5.36 -3.26 -2.20
C ILE A 57 5.18 -3.46 -0.69
N MET A 58 5.93 -4.40 -0.09
CA MET A 58 5.82 -4.71 1.34
C MET A 58 6.00 -3.46 2.20
N ARG A 59 7.06 -2.68 1.95
CA ARG A 59 7.37 -1.46 2.71
C ARG A 59 6.24 -0.43 2.58
N ASN A 60 5.82 -0.11 1.36
CA ASN A 60 4.85 0.96 1.14
C ASN A 60 3.46 0.60 1.64
N VAL A 61 3.06 -0.68 1.56
CA VAL A 61 1.81 -1.15 2.17
C VAL A 61 1.84 -0.97 3.67
N VAL A 62 2.93 -1.36 4.35
CA VAL A 62 3.06 -1.18 5.80
C VAL A 62 3.01 0.29 6.20
N ILE A 63 3.76 1.16 5.51
CA ILE A 63 3.75 2.60 5.77
C ILE A 63 2.35 3.18 5.58
N TYR A 64 1.66 2.82 4.48
CA TYR A 64 0.30 3.28 4.24
C TYR A 64 -0.66 2.81 5.32
N THR A 65 -0.57 1.55 5.76
CA THR A 65 -1.43 1.03 6.85
C THR A 65 -1.22 1.84 8.12
N MET A 66 0.02 2.19 8.47
CA MET A 66 0.31 3.05 9.62
C MET A 66 -0.30 4.45 9.45
N LEU A 67 -0.17 5.06 8.27
CA LEU A 67 -0.77 6.37 7.96
C LEU A 67 -2.31 6.33 8.01
N ALA A 68 -2.93 5.27 7.48
CA ALA A 68 -4.37 5.08 7.48
C ALA A 68 -4.92 4.89 8.89
N VAL A 69 -4.24 4.09 9.73
CA VAL A 69 -4.60 3.94 11.15
C VAL A 69 -4.45 5.27 11.89
N PHE A 70 -3.36 6.00 11.66
CA PHE A 70 -3.17 7.32 12.24
C PHE A 70 -4.29 8.30 11.85
N ALA A 71 -4.68 8.33 10.57
CA ALA A 71 -5.78 9.16 10.09
C ALA A 71 -7.12 8.74 10.72
N ALA A 72 -7.36 7.43 10.89
CA ALA A 72 -8.58 6.89 11.50
C ALA A 72 -8.79 7.37 12.94
N LEU A 73 -7.71 7.58 13.72
CA LEU A 73 -7.80 8.05 15.11
C LEU A 73 -8.49 9.43 15.22
N TRP A 74 -8.34 10.28 14.20
CA TRP A 74 -8.96 11.62 14.20
C TRP A 74 -10.48 11.60 14.00
N PHE A 75 -11.04 10.46 13.57
CA PHE A 75 -12.49 10.28 13.41
C PHE A 75 -13.17 9.68 14.65
N ILE A 76 -12.43 9.31 15.70
CA ILE A 76 -13.01 8.76 16.94
C ILE A 76 -14.14 9.65 17.53
N PRO A 77 -14.04 10.99 17.55
CA PRO A 77 -15.10 11.83 18.10
C PRO A 77 -16.47 11.67 17.42
N LEU A 78 -16.49 11.28 16.14
CA LEU A 78 -17.73 11.09 15.37
C LEU A 78 -18.59 9.93 15.85
N PHE A 79 -18.05 9.00 16.65
CA PHE A 79 -18.84 7.95 17.29
C PHE A 79 -19.73 8.49 18.42
N PHE A 80 -19.37 9.63 19.00
CA PHE A 80 -20.05 10.18 20.18
C PHE A 80 -20.83 11.46 19.86
N HIS A 81 -20.38 12.23 18.88
CA HIS A 81 -20.91 13.55 18.56
C HIS A 81 -21.16 13.69 17.06
N ALA A 82 -22.26 14.37 16.70
CA ALA A 82 -22.45 14.79 15.32
C ALA A 82 -21.33 15.73 14.89
N TRP A 83 -20.89 15.63 13.64
CA TRP A 83 -19.73 16.37 13.12
C TRP A 83 -19.85 17.89 13.30
N ASP A 84 -21.07 18.44 13.25
CA ASP A 84 -21.35 19.87 13.34
C ASP A 84 -21.59 20.40 14.77
N SER A 85 -21.61 19.51 15.77
CA SER A 85 -22.07 19.84 17.13
C SER A 85 -21.14 20.77 17.92
N MET A 86 -19.83 20.62 17.76
CA MET A 86 -18.82 21.35 18.53
C MET A 86 -17.62 21.68 17.65
N LEU A 87 -16.99 22.84 17.88
CA LEU A 87 -15.87 23.32 17.06
C LEU A 87 -14.68 22.34 17.05
N TRP A 88 -14.38 21.69 18.18
CA TRP A 88 -13.28 20.74 18.27
C TRP A 88 -13.57 19.44 17.51
N VAL A 89 -14.81 18.95 17.47
CA VAL A 89 -15.22 17.78 16.66
C VAL A 89 -15.08 18.07 15.17
N LYS A 90 -15.48 19.27 14.74
CA LYS A 90 -15.26 19.76 13.38
C LYS A 90 -13.77 19.76 13.03
N ALA A 91 -12.94 20.36 13.90
CA ALA A 91 -11.50 20.44 13.69
C ALA A 91 -10.85 19.05 13.59
N CYS A 92 -11.22 18.10 14.47
CA CYS A 92 -10.75 16.72 14.40
C CYS A 92 -11.17 16.04 13.09
N THR A 93 -12.41 16.22 12.66
CA THR A 93 -12.92 15.65 11.40
C THR A 93 -12.14 16.18 10.20
N VAL A 94 -11.91 17.50 10.13
CA VAL A 94 -11.12 18.12 9.06
C VAL A 94 -9.69 17.59 9.06
N ALA A 95 -9.04 17.49 10.23
CA ALA A 95 -7.71 16.92 10.35
C ALA A 95 -7.66 15.46 9.86
N GLY A 96 -8.64 14.64 10.25
CA GLY A 96 -8.74 13.25 9.79
C GLY A 96 -8.88 13.13 8.28
N VAL A 97 -9.67 14.00 7.65
CA VAL A 97 -9.81 14.05 6.18
C VAL A 97 -8.48 14.42 5.52
N VAL A 98 -7.79 15.45 6.03
CA VAL A 98 -6.47 15.86 5.51
C VAL A 98 -5.45 14.72 5.61
N PHE A 99 -5.35 14.06 6.76
CA PHE A 99 -4.42 12.94 6.93
C PHE A 99 -4.79 11.73 6.07
N SER A 100 -6.07 11.45 5.89
CA SER A 100 -6.55 10.39 4.99
C SER A 100 -6.16 10.69 3.54
N PHE A 101 -6.28 11.95 3.12
CA PHE A 101 -5.89 12.39 1.78
C PHE A 101 -4.37 12.29 1.56
N ILE A 102 -3.57 12.67 2.56
CA ILE A 102 -2.10 12.51 2.52
C ILE A 102 -1.74 11.02 2.38
N ALA A 103 -2.35 10.14 3.17
CA ALA A 103 -2.11 8.69 3.09
C ALA A 103 -2.50 8.14 1.69
N PHE A 104 -3.62 8.59 1.15
CA PHE A 104 -4.09 8.21 -0.18
C PHE A 104 -3.09 8.64 -1.28
N ILE A 105 -2.67 9.90 -1.28
CA ILE A 105 -1.67 10.41 -2.25
C ILE A 105 -0.35 9.65 -2.12
N PHE A 106 0.10 9.38 -0.89
CA PHE A 106 1.31 8.60 -0.64
C PHE A 106 1.24 7.23 -1.33
N MET A 107 0.14 6.49 -1.15
CA MET A 107 -0.04 5.17 -1.76
C MET A 107 -0.05 5.24 -3.28
N ILE A 108 -0.80 6.19 -3.85
CA ILE A 108 -0.91 6.37 -5.31
C ILE A 108 0.46 6.71 -5.92
N ASN A 109 1.22 7.60 -5.29
CA ASN A 109 2.57 7.95 -5.74
C ASN A 109 3.53 6.74 -5.68
N ALA A 110 3.51 6.00 -4.57
CA ALA A 110 4.32 4.80 -4.41
C ALA A 110 3.96 3.71 -5.44
N TRP A 111 2.68 3.60 -5.77
CA TRP A 111 2.16 2.69 -6.77
C TRP A 111 2.64 3.06 -8.18
N PHE A 112 2.47 4.32 -8.61
CA PHE A 112 2.94 4.78 -9.93
C PHE A 112 4.45 4.57 -10.11
N LYS A 113 5.26 4.92 -9.10
CA LYS A 113 6.72 4.72 -9.13
C LYS A 113 7.08 3.24 -9.26
N GLY A 114 6.41 2.37 -8.49
CA GLY A 114 6.63 0.93 -8.51
C GLY A 114 6.28 0.29 -9.85
N VAL A 115 5.05 0.55 -10.33
CA VAL A 115 4.53 0.01 -11.60
C VAL A 115 5.36 0.46 -12.79
N SER A 116 5.75 1.74 -12.85
CA SER A 116 6.60 2.27 -13.93
C SER A 116 7.93 1.51 -14.05
N LYS A 117 8.60 1.25 -12.92
CA LYS A 117 9.85 0.47 -12.91
C LYS A 117 9.60 -1.02 -13.16
N PHE A 118 8.45 -1.55 -12.77
CA PHE A 118 8.09 -2.95 -12.99
C PHE A 118 7.95 -3.26 -14.48
N TYR A 119 7.30 -2.38 -15.26
CA TYR A 119 7.22 -2.52 -16.72
C TYR A 119 8.58 -2.45 -17.41
N GLN A 120 9.54 -1.72 -16.83
CA GLN A 120 10.91 -1.64 -17.33
C GLN A 120 11.78 -2.85 -16.90
N SER A 121 11.22 -3.81 -16.15
CA SER A 121 11.98 -4.90 -15.49
C SER A 121 13.16 -4.38 -14.67
N LYS A 122 12.99 -3.21 -14.04
CA LYS A 122 14.01 -2.54 -13.22
C LYS A 122 13.69 -2.69 -11.74
N ALA A 123 14.76 -2.72 -10.94
CA ALA A 123 14.64 -2.60 -9.50
C ALA A 123 14.10 -1.21 -9.14
N VAL A 124 13.30 -1.14 -8.08
CA VAL A 124 12.86 0.12 -7.49
C VAL A 124 13.77 0.39 -6.30
N PHE A 125 14.71 1.31 -6.48
CA PHE A 125 15.49 1.92 -5.41
C PHE A 125 14.86 3.29 -5.06
#